data_AF-A0A1G1HWB7-F1
#
_entry.id   AF-A0A1G1HWB7-F1
#
_cell.length_a   1.000
_cell.length_b   1.000
_cell.length_c   1.000
_cell.angle_alpha   90.00
_cell.angle_beta   90.00
_cell.angle_gamma   90.00
#
_symmetry.space_group_name_H-M   'P 1'
#
loop_
_entity.id
_entity.type
_entity.pdbx_description
1 polymer ?
#
loop_
_entity_poly.entity_id
_entity_poly.type
_entity_poly.pdbx_seq_one_letter_code
_entity_poly.pdbx_strand_id
1 'polypeptide(L)' 'MSRINELCGKHGIVLCYLFGSMQEQGKALLDGADVRPSDPESDIDFAVLFSEPPDDAAKAYALLCEISAAPSA' A
#
# COMPACT_ATOMS: atom_id res chain seq x y z
N MET A 1 13.36 -0.42 6.93
CA MET A 1 12.08 -1.04 7.31
C MET A 1 11.29 -1.28 6.03
N SER A 2 10.26 -2.14 6.01
CA SER A 2 9.40 -2.28 4.84
C SER A 2 8.60 -0.99 4.61
N ARG A 3 8.26 -0.67 3.35
CA ARG A 3 7.49 0.53 3.00
C ARG A 3 6.12 0.53 3.67
N ILE A 4 5.55 -0.66 3.88
CA ILE A 4 4.26 -0.83 4.55
C ILE A 4 4.32 -0.38 6.02
N ASN A 5 5.44 -0.62 6.73
CA ASN A 5 5.59 -0.21 8.12
C ASN A 5 5.75 1.32 8.25
N GLU A 6 6.44 1.95 7.29
CA GLU A 6 6.57 3.40 7.22
C GLU A 6 5.22 4.06 6.93
N LEU A 7 4.47 3.51 5.98
CA LEU A 7 3.11 3.94 5.64
C LEU A 7 2.19 3.80 6.87
N CYS A 8 2.24 2.66 7.56
CA CYS A 8 1.38 2.43 8.71
C CYS A 8 1.69 3.41 9.86
N GLY A 9 2.96 3.59 10.18
CA GLY A 9 3.40 4.49 11.25
C GLY A 9 3.07 5.96 10.99
N LYS A 10 3.25 6.43 9.74
CA LYS A 10 3.02 7.84 9.38
C LYS A 10 1.54 8.24 9.40
N HIS A 11 0.65 7.28 9.14
CA HIS A 11 -0.78 7.56 8.94
C HIS A 11 -1.69 7.00 10.04
N GLY A 12 -1.13 6.51 11.15
CA GLY A 12 -1.93 5.96 12.26
C GLY A 12 -2.71 4.70 11.87
N ILE A 13 -2.18 3.91 10.93
CA ILE A 13 -2.80 2.65 10.50
C ILE A 13 -2.32 1.54 11.45
N VAL A 14 -3.28 0.86 12.06
CA VAL A 14 -3.04 -0.24 12.99
C VAL A 14 -3.04 -1.60 12.30
N LEU A 15 -3.67 -1.69 11.12
CA LEU A 15 -3.68 -2.89 10.29
C LEU A 15 -3.70 -2.49 8.82
N CYS A 16 -2.81 -3.10 8.03
CA CYS A 16 -2.87 -3.09 6.58
C CYS A 16 -3.00 -4.54 6.10
N TYR A 17 -4.05 -4.82 5.33
CA TYR A 17 -4.37 -6.14 4.83
C TYR A 17 -4.36 -6.14 3.31
N LEU A 18 -3.42 -6.87 2.71
CA LEU A 18 -3.33 -7.06 1.26
C LEU A 18 -4.24 -8.20 0.84
N PHE A 19 -4.96 -8.02 -0.26
CA PHE A 19 -5.83 -9.04 -0.85
C PHE A 19 -5.83 -8.92 -2.38
N GLY A 20 -6.69 -9.68 -3.04
CA GLY A 20 -6.81 -9.65 -4.50
C GLY A 20 -5.79 -10.55 -5.20
N SER A 21 -5.80 -10.50 -6.53
CA SER A 21 -5.01 -11.40 -7.39
C SER A 21 -3.51 -11.16 -7.28
N MET A 22 -3.10 -9.94 -6.93
CA MET A 22 -1.70 -9.53 -6.84
C MET A 22 -1.14 -9.53 -5.40
N GLN A 23 -1.84 -10.10 -4.41
CA GLN A 23 -1.47 -9.97 -2.99
C GLN A 23 -0.01 -10.35 -2.67
N GLU A 24 0.51 -11.44 -3.24
CA GLU A 24 1.85 -11.95 -2.94
C GLU A 24 2.93 -11.09 -3.59
N GLN A 25 2.73 -10.70 -4.85
CA GLN A 25 3.64 -9.80 -5.56
C GLN A 25 3.63 -8.40 -4.93
N GLY A 26 2.44 -7.89 -4.58
CA GLY A 26 2.26 -6.62 -3.89
C GLY A 26 2.94 -6.59 -2.53
N LYS A 27 2.83 -7.68 -1.75
CA LYS A 27 3.55 -7.81 -0.48
C LYS A 27 5.06 -7.77 -0.69
N ALA A 28 5.59 -8.53 -1.64
CA ALA A 28 7.02 -8.55 -1.93
C ALA A 28 7.52 -7.17 -2.38
N LEU A 29 6.76 -6.45 -3.21
CA LEU A 29 7.07 -5.09 -3.63
C LEU A 29 7.09 -4.11 -2.44
N LEU A 30 6.09 -4.17 -1.56
CA LEU A 30 5.98 -3.30 -0.38
C LEU A 30 7.03 -3.63 0.71
N ASP A 31 7.53 -4.85 0.72
CA ASP A 31 8.69 -5.26 1.53
C ASP A 31 10.03 -4.82 0.93
N GLY A 32 10.02 -4.22 -0.26
CA GLY A 32 11.19 -3.64 -0.93
C GLY A 32 11.92 -4.59 -1.87
N ALA A 33 11.33 -5.73 -2.22
CA ALA A 33 11.87 -6.60 -3.27
C ALA A 33 11.69 -5.95 -4.66
N ASP A 34 12.65 -6.19 -5.54
CA ASP A 34 12.54 -5.79 -6.95
C ASP A 34 11.67 -6.81 -7.69
N VAL A 35 10.35 -6.57 -7.65
CA VAL A 35 9.34 -7.39 -8.31
C VAL A 35 8.87 -6.66 -9.55
N ARG A 36 9.02 -7.29 -10.71
CA ARG A 36 8.39 -6.81 -11.94
C ARG A 36 6.96 -7.36 -12.01
N PRO A 37 5.93 -6.49 -12.09
CA PRO A 37 4.57 -6.96 -12.30
C PRO A 37 4.53 -7.82 -13.56
N SER A 38 3.94 -9.01 -13.46
CA SER A 38 3.71 -9.87 -14.63
C SER A 38 2.68 -9.26 -15.59
N ASP A 39 1.81 -8.40 -15.05
CA ASP A 39 0.82 -7.63 -15.78
C ASP A 39 1.01 -6.15 -15.42
N PRO A 40 1.36 -5.27 -16.37
CA PRO A 40 1.55 -3.85 -16.09
C PRO A 40 0.23 -3.09 -15.85
N GLU A 41 -0.92 -3.67 -16.19
CA GLU A 41 -2.23 -3.07 -15.95
C GLU A 41 -2.84 -3.50 -14.61
N SER A 42 -2.17 -4.38 -13.87
CA SER A 42 -2.67 -4.84 -12.57
C SER A 42 -2.39 -3.84 -11.45
N ASP A 43 -3.29 -3.84 -10.48
CA ASP A 43 -3.24 -3.03 -9.27
C ASP A 43 -3.00 -3.89 -8.02
N ILE A 44 -2.76 -3.21 -6.89
CA ILE A 44 -2.61 -3.82 -5.58
C ILE A 44 -3.82 -3.43 -4.74
N ASP A 45 -4.60 -4.42 -4.34
CA ASP A 45 -5.72 -4.22 -3.42
C ASP A 45 -5.26 -4.31 -1.96
N PHE A 46 -5.69 -3.34 -1.16
CA PHE A 46 -5.46 -3.36 0.28
C PHE A 46 -6.60 -2.70 1.06
N ALA A 47 -6.74 -3.13 2.31
CA ALA A 47 -7.62 -2.52 3.29
C ALA A 47 -6.78 -2.01 4.46
N VAL A 48 -7.15 -0.86 5.00
CA VAL A 48 -6.49 -0.25 6.15
C VAL A 48 -7.48 -0.03 7.27
N LEU A 49 -7.04 -0.31 8.49
CA LEU A 49 -7.72 0.08 9.71
C LEU A 49 -6.89 1.17 10.38
N PHE A 50 -7.50 2.32 10.63
CA PHE A 50 -6.87 3.42 11.36
C PHE A 50 -7.15 3.31 12.86
N SER A 51 -6.22 3.78 13.69
CA SER A 51 -6.45 3.93 15.14
C SER A 51 -7.58 4.92 15.43
N GLU A 52 -7.67 5.96 14.62
CA GLU A 52 -8.73 6.96 14.61
C GLU A 52 -9.19 7.18 13.16
N PRO A 53 -10.50 7.35 12.89
CA PRO A 53 -10.97 7.60 11.54
C PRO A 53 -10.30 8.86 10.94
N PRO A 54 -9.89 8.83 9.67
CA PRO A 54 -9.36 10.04 9.03
C PRO A 54 -10.45 11.09 8.89
N ASP A 55 -10.11 12.36 9.13
CA ASP A 55 -11.03 13.49 8.95
C ASP A 55 -11.58 13.59 7.52
N ASP A 56 -10.75 13.19 6.54
CA ASP A 56 -11.08 13.15 5.12
C ASP A 56 -10.61 11.81 4.52
N ALA A 57 -11.58 10.91 4.32
CA ALA A 57 -11.33 9.59 3.76
C ALA A 57 -10.81 9.63 2.32
N ALA A 58 -11.25 10.59 1.50
CA ALA A 58 -10.81 10.71 0.11
C ALA A 58 -9.35 11.15 0.05
N LYS A 59 -8.96 12.11 0.89
CA LYS A 59 -7.56 12.52 1.02
C LYS A 59 -6.68 11.40 1.56
N ALA A 60 -7.16 10.64 2.55
CA ALA A 60 -6.44 9.49 3.07
C ALA A 60 -6.21 8.43 1.97
N TYR A 61 -7.24 8.13 1.18
CA TYR A 61 -7.14 7.23 0.04
C TYR A 61 -6.11 7.72 -1.00
N ALA A 62 -6.17 8.98 -1.42
CA ALA A 62 -5.23 9.56 -2.38
C ALA A 62 -3.77 9.45 -1.93
N LEU A 63 -3.49 9.75 -0.64
CA LEU A 63 -2.14 9.62 -0.07
C LEU A 63 -1.62 8.18 -0.09
N LEU A 64 -2.50 7.20 0.11
CA LEU A 64 -2.13 5.79 0.08
C LEU A 64 -1.78 5.32 -1.35
N CYS A 65 -2.47 5.86 -2.37
CA CYS A 65 -2.16 5.58 -3.78
C CYS A 65 -0.81 6.16 -4.23
N GLU A 66 -0.40 7.32 -3.72
CA GLU A 66 0.92 7.90 -4.04
C GLU A 66 2.09 7.03 -3.57
N ILE A 67 1.88 6.23 -2.53
CA ILE A 67 2.91 5.36 -1.95
C ILE A 67 2.93 3.97 -2.62
N SER A 68 1.81 3.50 -3.17
CA SER A 68 1.75 2.27 -3.96
C SER A 68 2.29 2.46 -5.39
N ALA A 69 2.32 3.69 -5.89
CA ALA A 69 3.04 4.02 -7.13
C ALA A 69 4.56 3.86 -6.91
N ALA A 70 5.14 2.80 -7.46
CA ALA A 70 6.60 2.66 -7.49
C ALA A 70 7.23 3.92 -8.14
N PRO A 71 8.38 4.41 -7.67
CA PRO A 71 9.07 5.49 -8.35
C PRO A 71 9.37 5.01 -9.77
N SER A 72 8.90 5.78 -10.77
CA SER A 72 9.29 5.61 -12.16
C SER A 72 10.83 5.73 -12.22
N ALA A 73 11.49 4.59 -12.44
CA ALA A 73 12.90 4.53 -12.79
C ALA A 73 13.11 4.91 -14.27
#